data_AF-A0A2M7CN54-F1
#
_entry.id   AF-A0A2M7CN54-F1
#
_cell.length_a   1.000
_cell.length_b   1.000
_cell.length_c   1.000
_cell.angle_alpha   90.00
_cell.angle_beta   90.00
_cell.angle_gamma   90.00
#
_symmetry.space_group_name_H-M   'P 1'
#
loop_
_entity.id
_entity.type
_entity.pdbx_description
1 polymer ?
#
loop_
_entity_poly.entity_id
_entity_poly.type
_entity_poly.pdbx_seq_one_letter_code
_entity_poly.pdbx_strand_id
1 'polypeptide(L)' 'SANVLNVVMATFAALDQMRSPQKEAIRRGKPVEELMPFWERRKQHA' A
#
# COMPACT_ATOMS: atom_id res chain seq x y z
N SER A 1 -8.00 1.06 22.22
CA SER A 1 -7.58 0.07 23.24
C SER A 1 -6.32 -0.62 22.74
N ALA A 2 -5.24 -0.65 23.52
CA ALA A 2 -3.93 -1.20 23.15
C ALA A 2 -3.74 -2.68 23.57
N ASN A 3 -4.82 -3.45 23.71
CA ASN A 3 -4.69 -4.86 24.05
C ASN A 3 -4.12 -5.67 22.86
N VAL A 4 -3.41 -6.76 23.16
CA VAL A 4 -2.71 -7.57 22.14
C VAL A 4 -3.69 -8.13 21.09
N LEU A 5 -4.87 -8.56 21.52
CA LEU A 5 -5.90 -9.09 20.63
C LEU A 5 -6.34 -8.06 19.57
N ASN A 6 -6.59 -6.83 19.97
CA ASN A 6 -6.99 -5.74 19.08
C ASN A 6 -5.86 -5.38 18.13
N VAL A 7 -4.60 -5.43 18.57
CA VAL A 7 -3.44 -5.20 17.70
C VAL A 7 -3.36 -6.28 16.62
N VAL A 8 -3.53 -7.56 17.00
CA VAL A 8 -3.52 -8.68 16.05
C VAL A 8 -4.66 -8.52 15.05
N MET A 9 -5.90 -8.30 15.52
CA MET A 9 -7.05 -8.09 14.64
C MET A 9 -6.87 -6.88 13.70
N ALA A 10 -6.36 -5.75 14.22
CA ALA A 10 -6.11 -4.56 13.42
C ALA A 10 -5.01 -4.79 12.37
N THR A 11 -4.00 -5.60 12.68
CA THR A 11 -2.94 -5.95 11.73
C THR A 11 -3.49 -6.79 10.59
N PHE A 12 -4.28 -7.83 10.89
CA PHE A 12 -4.96 -8.61 9.84
C PHE A 12 -5.88 -7.74 9.00
N ALA A 13 -6.70 -6.91 9.63
CA ALA A 13 -7.59 -5.99 8.91
C ALA A 13 -6.82 -4.99 8.03
N ALA A 14 -5.65 -4.53 8.45
CA ALA A 14 -4.80 -3.64 7.66
C ALA A 14 -4.20 -4.36 6.44
N LEU A 15 -3.77 -5.62 6.62
CA LEU A 15 -3.23 -6.44 5.53
C LEU A 15 -4.30 -6.69 4.46
N ASP A 16 -5.53 -6.98 4.86
CA ASP A 16 -6.66 -7.19 3.95
C ASP A 16 -7.07 -5.92 3.18
N GLN A 17 -6.79 -4.75 3.74
CA GLN A 17 -7.09 -3.45 3.12
C GLN A 17 -6.00 -2.96 2.16
N MET A 18 -4.86 -3.66 2.06
CA MET A 18 -3.78 -3.24 1.16
C MET A 18 -4.24 -3.31 -0.30
N ARG A 19 -4.04 -2.20 -1.01
CA ARG A 19 -4.38 -2.08 -2.43
C ARG A 19 -3.14 -2.30 -3.30
N SER A 20 -3.35 -2.96 -4.43
CA SER A 20 -2.32 -3.03 -5.48
C SER A 20 -2.13 -1.65 -6.13
N PRO A 21 -0.88 -1.15 -6.26
CA PRO A 21 -0.60 0.10 -6.96
C PRO A 21 -1.13 0.14 -8.38
N GLN A 22 -1.11 -0.99 -9.10
CA GLN A 22 -1.63 -1.12 -10.46
C GLN A 22 -3.15 -0.88 -10.52
N LYS A 23 -3.90 -1.45 -9.58
CA LYS A 23 -5.36 -1.23 -9.48
C LYS A 23 -5.67 0.23 -9.15
N GLU A 24 -4.91 0.84 -8.27
CA GLU A 24 -5.09 2.25 -7.90
C GLU A 24 -4.71 3.19 -9.06
N ALA A 25 -3.72 2.84 -9.88
CA ALA A 25 -3.34 3.56 -11.09
C ALA A 25 -4.43 3.58 -12.16
N ILE A 26 -5.03 2.41 -12.42
CA ILE A 26 -6.18 2.30 -13.34
C ILE A 26 -7.34 3.15 -12.82
N ARG A 27 -7.64 3.08 -11.50
CA ARG A 27 -8.72 3.87 -10.88
C ARG A 27 -8.49 5.39 -11.00
N ARG A 28 -7.24 5.85 -10.88
CA ARG A 28 -6.89 7.28 -10.92
C ARG A 28 -6.58 7.80 -12.32
N GLY A 29 -6.45 6.93 -13.32
CA GLY A 29 -6.02 7.31 -14.67
C GLY A 29 -4.61 7.88 -14.71
N LYS A 30 -3.71 7.40 -13.84
CA LYS A 30 -2.31 7.86 -13.75
C LYS A 30 -1.33 6.74 -14.06
N PRO A 31 -0.10 7.06 -14.50
CA PRO A 31 0.98 6.08 -14.59
C PRO A 31 1.23 5.43 -13.22
N VAL A 32 1.55 4.13 -13.23
CA VAL A 32 1.79 3.37 -11.99
C VAL A 32 2.98 3.96 -11.23
N GLU A 33 3.99 4.43 -11.96
CA GLU A 33 5.23 5.02 -11.45
C GLU A 33 4.98 6.23 -10.54
N GLU A 34 3.94 7.03 -10.82
CA GLU A 34 3.54 8.17 -9.98
C GLU A 34 2.92 7.75 -8.65
N LEU A 35 2.31 6.56 -8.61
CA LEU A 35 1.60 6.02 -7.46
C LEU A 35 2.42 5.02 -6.65
N MET A 36 3.58 4.62 -7.16
CA MET A 36 4.53 3.82 -6.41
C MET A 36 5.05 4.59 -5.19
N PRO A 37 5.24 3.91 -4.06
CA PRO A 37 5.86 4.51 -2.89
C PRO A 37 7.23 5.12 -3.22
N PHE A 38 7.61 6.19 -2.52
CA PHE A 38 8.84 6.94 -2.85
C PHE A 38 10.13 6.09 -2.75
N TRP A 39 10.12 5.04 -1.91
CA TRP A 39 11.25 4.12 -1.75
C TRP A 39 11.40 3.15 -2.92
N GLU A 40 10.31 2.82 -3.63
CA GLU A 40 10.36 1.98 -4.84
C GLU A 40 10.72 2.78 -6.08
N ARG A 41 10.33 4.07 -6.13
CA ARG A 41 10.70 4.98 -7.23
C ARG A 41 12.21 5.09 -7.44
N ARG A 42 13.02 4.99 -6.38
CA ARG A 42 14.49 5.10 -6.47
C ARG A 42 15.17 3.92 -7.18
N LYS A 43 14.53 2.74 -7.21
CA LYS A 43 15.08 1.55 -7.89
C LYS A 43 15.06 1.67 -9.42
N GLN A 44 14.29 2.61 -9.98
CA GLN A 44 14.25 2.89 -11.41
C GLN A 44 15.42 3.78 -11.90
N HIS A 45 16.21 4.35 -10.98
CA HIS A 45 17.35 5.22 -11.29
C HIS A 45 18.70 4.63 -10.83
N ALA A 46 18.74 3.34 -10.51
CA ALA A 46 19.95 2.60 -10.14
C ALA A 46 20.44 1.72 -11.29
#